data_AF-A0AAV9ZHK3-F1
#
_entry.id   AF-A0AAV9ZHK3-F1
#
_cell.length_a   1.000
_cell.length_b   1.000
_cell.length_c   1.000
_cell.angle_alpha   90.00
_cell.angle_beta   90.00
_cell.angle_gamma   90.00
#
_symmetry.space_group_name_H-M   'P 1'
#
loop_
_entity.id
_entity.type
_entity.pdbx_description
1 polymer ?
#
loop_
_entity_poly.entity_id
_entity_poly.type
_entity_poly.pdbx_seq_one_letter_code
_entity_poly.pdbx_strand_id
1 'polypeptide(L)'
;IIRCNSRFHSEQRYNSLIVNRTEPGLHFARAYALLRCTLPSGRKVDLALTRMFRQSRWKPKTLWDGCQVRDEEKDFSFLSMEYVVRGALMAPVFSSKHPDTFYFVDTVDADMFLRAN
;
A
#
# COMPACT_ATOMS: atom_id res chain seq x y z
N ILE A 1 4.49 -2.21 12.05
CA ILE A 1 5.24 -3.29 11.36
C ILE A 1 4.68 -3.49 9.95
N ILE A 2 5.49 -3.28 8.90
CA ILE A 2 5.12 -3.62 7.50
C ILE A 2 5.46 -5.09 7.23
N ARG A 3 4.50 -5.85 6.71
CA ARG A 3 4.63 -7.24 6.29
C ARG A 3 4.34 -7.39 4.80
N CYS A 4 5.15 -8.22 4.15
CA CYS A 4 4.98 -8.66 2.77
C CYS A 4 5.02 -10.19 2.73
N ASN A 5 4.05 -10.86 3.37
CA ASN A 5 4.10 -12.30 3.60
C ASN A 5 2.93 -13.01 2.91
N SER A 6 3.23 -13.83 1.92
CA SER A 6 2.24 -14.63 1.18
C SER A 6 1.71 -15.84 1.96
N ARG A 7 2.30 -16.19 3.11
CA ARG A 7 1.97 -17.33 3.97
C ARG A 7 1.93 -16.95 5.45
N PHE A 8 1.30 -15.83 5.76
CA PHE A 8 1.06 -15.39 7.13
C PHE A 8 -0.12 -16.16 7.75
N HIS A 9 0.16 -17.15 8.61
CA HIS A 9 -0.85 -18.05 9.18
C HIS A 9 -1.74 -18.71 8.11
N SER A 10 -1.11 -19.26 7.07
CA SER A 10 -1.77 -19.86 5.89
C SER A 10 -2.57 -18.89 5.02
N GLU A 11 -2.53 -17.59 5.33
CA GLU A 11 -3.19 -16.53 4.56
C GLU A 11 -2.18 -15.53 4.00
N GLN A 12 -2.59 -14.77 2.99
CA GLN A 12 -1.76 -13.69 2.46
C GLN A 12 -1.91 -12.43 3.32
N ARG A 13 -0.78 -11.83 3.72
CA ARG A 13 -0.74 -10.56 4.44
C ARG A 13 0.26 -9.60 3.81
N TYR A 14 -0.29 -8.71 3.01
CA TYR A 14 0.40 -7.58 2.40
C TYR A 14 -0.08 -6.29 3.03
N ASN A 15 0.83 -5.50 3.58
CA ASN A 15 0.47 -4.21 4.16
C ASN A 15 0.41 -3.11 3.10
N SER A 16 -0.51 -2.16 3.32
CA SER A 16 -0.60 -0.95 2.53
C SER A 16 0.26 0.17 3.13
N LEU A 17 0.66 1.11 2.29
CA LEU A 17 1.63 2.16 2.54
C LEU A 17 1.05 3.49 2.07
N ILE A 18 1.41 4.57 2.76
CA ILE A 18 1.31 5.94 2.24
C ILE A 18 2.63 6.30 1.59
N VAL A 19 2.56 6.82 0.37
CA VAL A 19 3.71 7.11 -0.46
C VAL A 19 3.78 8.61 -0.75
N ASN A 20 4.97 9.19 -0.61
CA ASN A 20 5.25 10.54 -1.04
C ASN A 20 5.50 10.53 -2.55
N ARG A 21 4.71 11.28 -3.32
CA ARG A 21 4.92 11.48 -4.76
C ARG A 21 4.91 12.95 -5.10
N THR A 22 5.37 13.28 -6.30
CA THR A 22 5.39 14.66 -6.80
C THR A 22 3.99 15.19 -7.07
N GLU A 23 3.03 14.32 -7.41
CA GLU A 23 1.64 14.74 -7.61
C GLU A 23 0.97 15.08 -6.26
N PRO A 24 0.13 16.14 -6.21
CA PRO A 24 -0.54 16.53 -4.98
C PRO A 24 -1.53 15.47 -4.50
N GLY A 25 -1.67 15.35 -3.18
CA GLY A 25 -2.62 14.47 -2.51
C GLY A 25 -2.00 13.25 -1.83
N LEU A 26 -2.86 12.40 -1.26
CA LEU A 26 -2.44 11.15 -0.63
C LEU A 26 -2.36 10.03 -1.66
N HIS A 27 -1.20 9.40 -1.75
CA HIS A 27 -0.96 8.23 -2.59
C HIS A 27 -0.78 7.00 -1.72
N PHE A 28 -1.33 5.88 -2.18
CA PHE A 28 -1.26 4.62 -1.45
C PHE A 28 -0.69 3.52 -2.34
N ALA A 29 -0.03 2.56 -1.72
CA ALA A 29 0.48 1.36 -2.39
C ALA A 29 0.30 0.13 -1.50
N ARG A 30 0.13 -1.06 -2.07
CA ARG A 30 0.20 -2.34 -1.36
C ARG A 30 1.55 -2.97 -1.60
N ALA A 31 2.28 -3.29 -0.53
CA ALA A 31 3.61 -3.89 -0.61
C ALA A 31 3.52 -5.41 -0.68
N TYR A 32 4.04 -5.98 -1.77
CA TYR A 32 4.04 -7.41 -2.04
C TYR A 32 5.37 -8.08 -1.75
N ALA A 33 6.47 -7.35 -1.94
CA ALA A 33 7.81 -7.82 -1.60
C ALA A 33 8.71 -6.64 -1.21
N LEU A 34 9.75 -6.94 -0.42
CA LEU A 34 10.85 -6.03 -0.12
C LEU A 34 12.13 -6.62 -0.71
N LEU A 35 12.88 -5.80 -1.41
CA LEU A 35 14.06 -6.18 -2.17
C LEU A 35 15.20 -5.25 -1.76
N ARG A 36 16.34 -5.83 -1.40
CA ARG A 36 17.58 -5.08 -1.22
C ARG A 36 18.45 -5.27 -2.46
N CYS A 37 18.70 -4.18 -3.17
CA CYS A 37 19.47 -4.18 -4.40
C CYS A 37 20.83 -3.52 -4.18
N THR A 38 21.88 -4.08 -4.76
CA THR A 38 23.20 -3.45 -4.84
C THR A 38 23.37 -2.90 -6.25
N LEU A 39 23.50 -1.58 -6.37
CA LEU A 39 23.73 -0.92 -7.66
C LEU A 39 25.18 -1.15 -8.14
N PRO A 40 25.49 -0.96 -9.44
CA PRO A 40 26.86 -1.04 -9.95
C PRO A 40 27.86 -0.13 -9.22
N SER A 41 27.39 0.97 -8.64
CA SER A 41 28.20 1.87 -7.80
C SER A 41 28.55 1.30 -6.41
N GLY A 42 28.07 0.10 -6.07
CA GLY A 42 28.17 -0.47 -4.72
C GLY A 42 27.13 0.06 -3.73
N ARG A 43 26.35 1.10 -4.10
CA ARG A 43 25.28 1.64 -3.26
C ARG A 43 24.17 0.62 -3.08
N LYS A 44 23.76 0.39 -1.83
CA LYS A 44 22.58 -0.42 -1.50
C LYS A 44 21.33 0.44 -1.52
N VAL A 45 20.27 -0.06 -2.15
CA VAL A 45 18.95 0.57 -2.19
C VAL A 45 17.89 -0.45 -1.80
N ASP A 46 16.92 -0.02 -1.00
CA ASP A 46 15.78 -0.85 -0.61
C ASP A 46 14.57 -0.47 -1.47
N LEU A 47 14.01 -1.45 -2.16
CA LEU A 47 12.86 -1.31 -3.04
C LEU A 47 11.70 -2.18 -2.53
N ALA A 48 10.47 -1.70 -2.71
CA ALA A 48 9.27 -2.51 -2.60
C ALA A 48 8.74 -2.86 -3.99
N LEU A 49 8.32 -4.11 -4.18
CA LEU A 49 7.40 -4.47 -5.26
C LEU A 49 5.99 -4.12 -4.77
N THR A 50 5.30 -3.25 -5.49
CA THR A 50 4.01 -2.72 -5.04
C THR A 50 2.96 -2.75 -6.12
N ARG A 51 1.69 -2.72 -5.71
CA ARG A 51 0.57 -2.28 -6.55
C ARG A 51 0.08 -0.95 -6.04
N MET A 52 -0.09 0.01 -6.95
CA MET A 52 -0.57 1.34 -6.57
C MET A 52 -2.08 1.33 -6.37
N PHE A 53 -2.56 2.28 -5.59
CA PHE A 53 -3.98 2.55 -5.45
C PHE A 53 -4.34 3.82 -6.22
N ARG A 54 -5.45 3.78 -6.94
CA ARG A 54 -6.03 4.96 -7.59
C ARG A 54 -7.34 5.37 -6.93
N GLN A 55 -7.77 6.61 -7.18
CA GLN A 55 -9.09 7.06 -6.74
C GLN A 55 -10.18 6.16 -7.36
N SER A 56 -11.05 5.60 -6.51
CA SER A 56 -12.18 4.82 -7.00
C SER A 56 -13.25 5.72 -7.62
N ARG A 57 -13.90 5.22 -8.68
CA ARG A 57 -15.11 5.83 -9.24
C ARG A 57 -16.36 5.43 -8.47
N TRP A 58 -16.29 4.35 -7.71
CA TRP A 58 -17.38 3.91 -6.86
C TRP A 58 -17.49 4.82 -5.63
N LYS A 59 -18.73 5.16 -5.25
CA LYS A 59 -19.01 5.98 -4.08
C LYS A 59 -19.84 5.20 -3.06
N PRO A 60 -19.47 5.24 -1.77
CA PRO A 60 -20.25 4.62 -0.73
C PRO A 60 -21.58 5.36 -0.55
N LYS A 61 -22.66 4.61 -0.34
CA LYS A 61 -23.95 5.16 0.07
C LYS A 61 -23.94 5.40 1.57
N THR A 62 -23.23 6.43 1.99
CA THR A 62 -23.04 6.79 3.40
C THR A 62 -23.31 8.27 3.62
N LEU A 63 -23.71 8.63 4.85
CA LEU A 63 -23.92 10.02 5.26
C LEU A 63 -22.60 10.75 5.56
N TRP A 64 -21.49 10.00 5.68
CA TRP A 64 -20.19 10.53 6.06
C TRP A 64 -19.42 11.06 4.84
N ASP A 65 -19.19 12.38 4.82
CA ASP A 65 -18.30 13.01 3.85
C ASP A 65 -16.82 12.72 4.15
N GLY A 66 -15.98 12.82 3.11
CA GLY A 66 -14.52 12.64 3.23
C GLY A 66 -14.04 11.19 3.21
N CYS A 67 -14.93 10.21 3.05
CA CYS A 67 -14.55 8.80 2.88
C CYS A 67 -13.68 8.60 1.63
N GLN A 68 -12.41 8.24 1.83
CA GLN A 68 -11.50 7.96 0.72
C GLN A 68 -11.63 6.50 0.29
N VAL A 69 -12.18 6.30 -0.91
CA VAL A 69 -12.24 4.99 -1.56
C VAL A 69 -11.19 4.90 -2.66
N ARG A 70 -10.43 3.80 -2.64
CA ARG A 70 -9.36 3.53 -3.60
C ARG A 70 -9.56 2.18 -4.26
N ASP A 71 -9.21 2.10 -5.53
CA ASP A 71 -9.10 0.82 -6.24
C ASP A 71 -7.63 0.43 -6.32
N GLU A 72 -7.30 -0.81 -5.97
CA GLU A 72 -5.96 -1.36 -6.19
C GLU A 72 -5.75 -1.65 -7.69
N GLU A 73 -4.64 -1.17 -8.23
CA GLU A 73 -4.25 -1.43 -9.61
C GLU A 73 -3.70 -2.85 -9.76
N LYS A 74 -3.78 -3.41 -10.98
CA LYS A 74 -3.34 -4.79 -11.25
C LYS A 74 -1.85 -4.89 -11.50
N ASP A 75 -1.27 -3.83 -12.04
CA ASP A 75 0.12 -3.79 -12.46
C ASP A 75 1.05 -3.58 -11.27
N PHE A 76 2.17 -4.30 -11.31
CA PHE A 76 3.22 -4.13 -10.32
C PHE A 76 4.16 -3.00 -10.72
N SER A 77 4.65 -2.28 -9.72
CA SER A 77 5.66 -1.24 -9.86
C SER A 77 6.69 -1.36 -8.75
N PHE A 78 7.92 -0.93 -9.05
CA PHE A 78 8.96 -0.79 -8.03
C PHE A 78 8.87 0.59 -7.40
N LEU A 79 8.86 0.61 -6.07
CA LEU A 79 8.86 1.82 -5.26
C LEU A 79 10.12 1.86 -4.40
N SER A 80 10.90 2.95 -4.47
CA SER A 80 12.00 3.13 -3.52
C SER A 80 11.44 3.35 -2.11
N MET A 81 11.97 2.61 -1.14
CA MET A 81 11.50 2.66 0.25
C MET A 81 11.71 4.04 0.90
N GLU A 82 12.57 4.89 0.32
CA GLU A 82 12.76 6.27 0.77
C GLU A 82 11.51 7.15 0.58
N TYR A 83 10.62 6.77 -0.34
CA TYR A 83 9.36 7.50 -0.59
C TYR A 83 8.20 7.01 0.29
N VAL A 84 8.41 5.97 1.10
CA VAL A 84 7.37 5.46 1.98
C VAL A 84 7.30 6.34 3.22
N VAL A 85 6.14 6.95 3.45
CA VAL A 85 5.92 7.84 4.60
C VAL A 85 5.55 7.03 5.85
N ARG A 86 4.56 6.13 5.72
CA ARG A 86 4.01 5.33 6.83
C ARG A 86 3.11 4.20 6.32
N GLY A 87 2.63 3.36 7.22
CA GLY A 87 1.67 2.31 6.89
C GLY A 87 0.27 2.88 6.72
N ALA A 88 -0.56 2.20 5.93
CA ALA A 88 -1.98 2.51 5.76
C ALA A 88 -2.83 1.28 6.07
N LEU A 89 -3.94 1.48 6.78
CA LEU A 89 -4.99 0.50 6.93
C LEU A 89 -6.01 0.69 5.81
N MET A 90 -6.02 -0.26 4.88
CA MET A 90 -6.96 -0.32 3.76
C MET A 90 -7.93 -1.49 3.99
N ALA A 91 -9.20 -1.20 4.21
CA ALA A 91 -10.24 -2.21 4.46
C ALA A 91 -11.02 -2.50 3.17
N PRO A 92 -11.27 -3.78 2.80
CA PRO A 92 -12.01 -4.10 1.59
C PRO A 92 -13.46 -3.59 1.67
N VAL A 93 -13.98 -3.09 0.55
CA VAL A 93 -15.38 -2.68 0.44
C VAL A 93 -16.25 -3.89 0.15
N PHE A 94 -16.86 -4.47 1.19
CA PHE A 94 -17.70 -5.66 1.07
C PHE A 94 -18.98 -5.46 0.22
N SER A 95 -19.46 -4.22 0.11
CA SER A 95 -20.65 -3.87 -0.69
C SER A 95 -20.35 -3.62 -2.17
N SER A 96 -19.07 -3.62 -2.56
CA SER A 96 -18.67 -3.38 -3.95
C SER A 96 -18.72 -4.68 -4.74
N LYS A 97 -19.18 -4.60 -5.99
CA LYS A 97 -19.02 -5.71 -6.95
C LYS A 97 -17.58 -5.83 -7.47
N HIS A 98 -16.71 -4.88 -7.12
CA HIS A 98 -15.31 -4.85 -7.49
C HIS A 98 -14.46 -5.32 -6.30
N PRO A 99 -13.78 -6.49 -6.41
CA PRO A 99 -13.03 -7.07 -5.30
C PRO A 99 -11.80 -6.24 -4.90
N ASP A 100 -11.35 -5.35 -5.79
CA ASP A 100 -10.15 -4.54 -5.63
C ASP A 100 -10.44 -3.13 -5.09
N THR A 101 -11.63 -2.89 -4.53
CA THR A 101 -12.01 -1.59 -3.95
C THR A 101 -11.86 -1.60 -2.43
N PHE A 102 -11.21 -0.57 -1.88
CA PHE A 102 -10.85 -0.46 -0.47
C PHE A 102 -11.17 0.93 0.10
N TYR A 103 -11.59 0.97 1.37
CA TYR A 103 -11.62 2.17 2.19
C TYR A 103 -10.24 2.43 2.80
N PHE A 104 -9.77 3.67 2.72
CA PHE A 104 -8.73 4.14 3.64
C PHE A 104 -9.38 4.40 5.00
N VAL A 105 -8.86 3.73 6.04
CA VAL A 105 -9.40 3.81 7.41
C VAL A 105 -8.53 4.70 8.28
N ASP A 106 -7.24 4.37 8.37
CA ASP A 106 -6.29 5.09 9.22
C ASP A 106 -4.84 4.84 8.78
N THR A 107 -3.92 5.63 9.32
CA THR A 107 -2.48 5.40 9.25
C THR A 107 -2.05 4.43 10.34
N VAL A 108 -1.06 3.59 10.05
CA VAL A 108 -0.50 2.64 11.02
C VAL A 108 0.84 3.17 11.50
N ASP A 109 0.96 3.36 12.83
CA ASP A 109 2.07 3.84 13.70
C ASP A 109 3.28 4.54 13.07
N ALA A 110 3.76 5.58 13.78
CA ALA A 110 4.96 6.34 13.43
C ALA A 110 6.24 5.47 13.39
N ASP A 111 6.30 4.42 14.22
CA ASP A 111 7.46 3.54 14.34
C ASP A 111 7.30 2.33 13.41
N MET A 112 7.53 2.55 12.12
CA MET A 112 7.46 1.45 11.13
C MET A 112 8.69 0.56 11.19
N PHE A 113 8.57 -0.59 11.86
CA PHE A 113 9.53 -1.68 11.68
C PHE A 113 9.21 -2.50 10.41
N LEU A 114 10.19 -2.67 9.52
CA LEU A 114 10.09 -3.59 8.39
C LEU A 114 10.34 -5.03 8.86
N ARG A 115 9.42 -5.95 8.54
CA ARG A 115 9.64 -7.38 8.76
C ARG A 115 9.51 -8.12 7.43
N ALA A 116 10.67 -8.31 6.79
CA ALA A 116 10.81 -9.23 5.67
C ALA A 116 10.92 -10.65 6.24
N ASN A 117 10.04 -11.55 5.80
CA ASN A 117 10.09 -12.97 6.11
C ASN A 117 10.52 -13.73 4.85
#